data_AF-A0A2H6AHW9-F1
#
_entry.id   AF-A0A2H6AHW9-F1
#
_cell.length_a   1.000
_cell.length_b   1.000
_cell.length_c   1.000
_cell.angle_alpha   90.00
_cell.angle_beta   90.00
_cell.angle_gamma   90.00
#
_symmetry.space_group_name_H-M   'P 1'
#
loop_
_entity.id
_entity.type
_entity.pdbx_description
1 polymer ?
#
loop_
_entity_poly.entity_id
_entity_poly.type
_entity_poly.pdbx_seq_one_letter_code
_entity_poly.pdbx_strand_id
1 'polypeptide(L)' 'MQPLTEELEHRAFMLLEYPVGCWYCEMPPPNGIIFVELAGNKAVSWQPGLMKIVGRLRLNDKDPEDFIFQIRQAQVSQPD' A
#
# COMPACT_ATOMS: atom_id res chain seq x y z
N MET A 1 5.42 2.47 -4.13
CA MET A 1 4.35 1.46 -4.19
C MET A 1 4.97 0.09 -4.35
N GLN A 2 4.61 -0.86 -3.48
CA GLN A 2 4.99 -2.27 -3.63
C GLN A 2 3.73 -3.07 -4.03
N PRO A 3 3.73 -3.74 -5.19
CA PRO A 3 2.59 -4.53 -5.64
C PRO A 3 2.42 -5.82 -4.83
N LEU A 4 1.18 -6.32 -4.74
CA LEU A 4 0.84 -7.59 -4.08
C LEU A 4 1.01 -8.80 -5.01
N THR A 5 0.88 -8.56 -6.31
CA THR A 5 0.92 -9.55 -7.39
C THR A 5 1.75 -9.00 -8.55
N GLU A 6 2.01 -9.81 -9.56
CA GLU A 6 2.74 -9.39 -10.78
C GLU A 6 1.84 -8.65 -11.79
N GLU A 7 0.61 -8.30 -11.42
CA GLU A 7 -0.31 -7.55 -12.29
C GLU A 7 0.25 -6.15 -12.61
N LEU A 8 -0.12 -5.58 -13.75
CA LEU A 8 0.33 -4.22 -14.12
C LEU A 8 -0.59 -3.12 -13.58
N GLU A 9 -1.84 -3.48 -13.28
CA GLU A 9 -2.84 -2.58 -12.72
C GLU A 9 -3.29 -3.10 -11.36
N HIS A 10 -3.09 -2.29 -10.33
CA HIS A 10 -3.35 -2.70 -8.95
C HIS A 10 -4.56 -1.98 -8.38
N ARG A 11 -5.50 -2.74 -7.83
CA ARG A 11 -6.58 -2.21 -6.99
C ARG A 11 -6.16 -2.10 -5.52
N ALA A 12 -5.19 -2.90 -5.12
CA ALA A 12 -4.59 -2.87 -3.81
C ALA A 12 -3.07 -3.05 -3.89
N PHE A 13 -2.35 -2.39 -2.99
CA PHE A 13 -0.89 -2.41 -2.93
C PHE A 13 -0.40 -2.08 -1.51
N MET A 14 0.87 -2.35 -1.25
CA MET A 14 1.55 -1.90 -0.03
C MET A 14 2.20 -0.54 -0.27
N LEU A 15 1.89 0.43 0.59
CA LEU A 15 2.61 1.69 0.69
C LEU A 15 3.70 1.53 1.75
N LEU A 16 4.93 1.84 1.36
CA LEU A 16 6.14 1.68 2.17
C LEU A 16 6.89 3.01 2.19
N GLU A 17 7.63 3.25 3.27
CA GLU A 17 8.44 4.47 3.44
C GLU A 17 9.65 4.53 2.50
N TYR A 18 10.20 3.37 2.15
CA TYR A 18 11.36 3.23 1.28
C TYR A 18 11.17 2.08 0.29
N PRO A 19 11.84 2.13 -0.89
CA PRO A 19 11.81 1.03 -1.83
C PRO A 19 12.51 -0.20 -1.22
N VAL A 20 11.88 -1.37 -1.35
CA VAL A 20 12.42 -2.65 -0.89
C VAL A 20 12.89 -3.44 -2.10
N GLY A 21 14.20 -3.71 -2.19
CA GLY A 21 14.78 -4.44 -3.31
C GLY A 21 14.70 -5.95 -3.11
N CYS A 22 15.05 -6.42 -1.91
CA CYS A 22 14.94 -7.83 -1.51
C CYS A 22 13.98 -7.97 -0.33
N TRP A 23 12.75 -8.42 -0.57
CA TRP A 23 11.74 -8.58 0.48
C TRP A 23 12.21 -9.47 1.64
N TYR A 24 12.98 -10.52 1.36
CA TYR A 24 13.53 -11.42 2.37
C TYR A 24 14.70 -10.84 3.16
N CYS A 25 15.43 -9.88 2.59
CA CYS A 25 16.62 -9.28 3.19
C CYS A 25 16.27 -8.00 3.96
N GLU A 26 15.26 -7.27 3.48
CA GLU A 26 14.92 -5.90 3.87
C GLU A 26 13.45 -5.77 4.25
N MET A 27 12.86 -6.85 4.79
CA MET A 27 11.44 -6.88 5.15
C MET A 27 11.12 -5.68 6.07
N PRO A 28 10.22 -4.77 5.65
CA PRO A 28 9.84 -3.66 6.50
C PRO A 28 9.17 -4.18 7.78
N PRO A 29 9.32 -3.47 8.90
CA PRO A 29 8.60 -3.85 10.11
C PRO A 29 7.08 -3.75 9.86
N PRO A 30 6.24 -4.56 10.52
CA PRO A 30 4.79 -4.59 10.26
C PRO A 30 4.10 -3.22 10.38
N ASN A 31 4.62 -2.34 11.25
CA ASN A 31 4.11 -0.98 11.43
C ASN A 31 4.55 0.00 10.32
N GLY A 32 5.53 -0.36 9.50
CA GLY A 32 5.97 0.40 8.32
C GLY A 32 5.28 -0.03 7.03
N ILE A 33 4.34 -0.98 7.09
CA ILE A 33 3.57 -1.47 5.94
C ILE A 33 2.13 -0.97 6.06
N ILE A 34 1.70 -0.20 5.06
CA ILE A 34 0.33 0.29 4.97
C ILE A 34 -0.34 -0.39 3.78
N PHE A 35 -1.37 -1.19 4.04
CA PHE A 35 -2.19 -1.75 2.97
C PHE A 35 -3.12 -0.67 2.40
N VAL A 36 -3.08 -0.47 1.10
CA VAL A 36 -3.92 0.52 0.41
C VAL A 36 -4.86 -0.19 -0.54
N GLU A 37 -6.15 0.13 -0.45
CA GLU A 37 -7.17 -0.33 -1.39
C GLU A 37 -7.89 0.88 -2.02
N LEU A 38 -7.90 0.91 -3.35
CA LEU A 38 -8.48 2.00 -4.13
C LEU A 38 -10.01 2.01 -4.09
N ALA A 39 -10.59 3.19 -4.27
CA ALA A 39 -12.05 3.33 -4.33
C ALA A 39 -12.65 2.74 -5.61
N GLY A 40 -13.65 1.86 -5.46
CA GLY A 40 -14.45 1.32 -6.56
C GLY A 40 -13.67 0.39 -7.50
N ASN A 41 -13.96 0.45 -8.80
CA ASN A 41 -13.24 -0.31 -9.83
C ASN A 41 -11.97 0.39 -10.34
N LYS A 42 -11.44 1.36 -9.59
CA LYS A 42 -10.21 2.05 -9.97
C LYS A 42 -9.01 1.12 -9.78
N ALA A 43 -8.10 1.16 -10.73
CA ALA A 43 -6.78 0.57 -10.61
C ALA A 43 -5.73 1.65 -10.91
N VAL A 44 -4.52 1.44 -10.42
CA VAL A 44 -3.38 2.31 -10.69
C VAL A 44 -2.24 1.45 -11.23
N SER A 45 -1.57 1.94 -12.27
CA SER A 45 -0.35 1.32 -12.74
C SER A 45 0.77 1.47 -11.71
N TRP A 46 1.72 0.54 -11.73
CA TRP A 46 2.90 0.66 -10.88
C TRP A 46 3.61 2.01 -11.07
N GLN A 47 3.89 2.69 -9.96
CA GLN A 47 4.61 3.96 -9.94
C GLN A 47 5.77 3.91 -8.95
N PRO A 48 7.03 4.08 -9.42
CA PRO A 48 8.18 4.26 -8.55
C PRO A 48 8.20 5.69 -8.00
N GLY A 49 8.63 5.85 -6.75
CA GLY A 49 8.80 7.16 -6.12
C GLY A 49 7.71 7.54 -5.13
N LEU A 50 7.69 8.84 -4.80
CA LEU A 50 6.77 9.42 -3.81
C LEU A 50 5.37 9.55 -4.40
N MET A 51 4.38 9.28 -3.56
CA MET A 51 2.97 9.37 -3.94
C MET A 51 2.16 9.89 -2.75
N LYS A 52 1.08 10.61 -3.03
CA LYS A 52 0.11 11.02 -2.03
C LYS A 52 -1.08 10.07 -2.04
N ILE A 53 -1.36 9.46 -0.89
CA ILE A 53 -2.49 8.56 -0.69
C ILE A 53 -3.47 9.19 0.28
N VAL A 54 -4.72 9.37 -0.15
CA VAL A 54 -5.81 9.89 0.70
C VAL A 54 -6.98 8.92 0.70
N GLY A 55 -7.43 8.53 1.88
CA GLY A 55 -8.55 7.60 2.05
C GLY A 55 -8.95 7.46 3.51
N ARG A 56 -9.69 6.40 3.84
CA ARG A 56 -10.12 6.10 5.22
C ARG A 56 -9.10 5.21 5.91
N LEU A 57 -8.51 5.71 6.98
CA LEU A 57 -7.64 4.92 7.85
C LEU A 57 -8.48 3.90 8.64
N ARG A 58 -8.06 2.63 8.62
CA ARG A 58 -8.52 1.57 9.50
C ARG A 58 -7.31 0.99 10.23
N LEU A 59 -7.45 0.86 11.54
CA LEU A 59 -6.49 0.20 12.41
C LEU A 59 -7.00 -1.20 12.74
N ASN A 60 -6.12 -2.19 12.64
CA ASN A 60 -6.41 -3.58 13.00
C ASN A 60 -5.60 -3.97 14.24
N ASP A 61 -6.31 -4.24 15.33
CA ASP A 61 -5.76 -4.68 16.61
C ASP A 61 -6.18 -6.12 16.97
N LYS A 62 -6.92 -6.81 16.09
CA LYS A 62 -7.58 -8.09 16.44
C LYS A 62 -7.13 -9.28 15.61
N ASP A 63 -6.83 -9.05 14.34
CA ASP A 63 -6.50 -10.13 13.40
C ASP A 63 -5.01 -10.11 13.07
N PRO A 64 -4.20 -11.05 13.61
CA PRO A 64 -2.76 -11.06 13.36
C PRO A 64 -2.39 -11.41 11.90
N GLU A 65 -3.33 -11.95 11.12
CA GLU A 65 -3.12 -12.31 9.72
C GLU A 65 -3.44 -11.16 8.74
N ASP A 66 -3.97 -10.04 9.24
CA ASP A 66 -4.31 -8.85 8.45
C ASP A 66 -3.41 -7.65 8.83
N PHE A 67 -3.25 -6.71 7.90
CA PHE A 67 -2.35 -5.57 8.07
C PHE A 67 -2.82 -4.64 9.20
N ILE A 68 -1.87 -4.18 10.03
CA ILE A 68 -2.11 -3.25 11.15
C ILE A 68 -2.70 -1.94 10.65
N PHE A 69 -2.12 -1.38 9.59
CA PHE A 69 -2.52 -0.10 9.00
C PHE A 69 -3.11 -0.32 7.62
N GLN A 70 -4.32 0.21 7.42
CA GLN A 70 -5.02 0.10 6.15
C GLN A 70 -5.61 1.45 5.74
N ILE A 71 -5.47 1.81 4.46
CA ILE A 71 -6.18 2.94 3.86
C ILE A 71 -7.16 2.37 2.83
N ARG A 72 -8.46 2.49 3.13
CA ARG A 72 -9.56 2.01 2.28
C ARG A 72 -10.18 3.14 1.49
N GLN A 73 -10.81 2.81 0.37
CA GLN A 73 -11.43 3.79 -0.54
C GLN A 73 -10.43 4.89 -0.94
N ALA A 74 -9.18 4.50 -1.19
CA ALA A 74 -8.08 5.41 -1.40
C ALA A 74 -8.11 6.07 -2.78
N GLN A 75 -7.54 7.27 -2.83
CA GLN A 75 -7.20 8.01 -4.03
C GLN A 75 -5.69 8.27 -4.04
N VAL A 76 -5.09 8.12 -5.22
CA VAL A 76 -3.66 8.34 -5.46
C VAL A 76 -3.50 9.65 -6.24
N SER A 77 -2.58 10.51 -5.79
CA SER A 77 -2.19 11.73 -6.51
C SER A 77 -0.68 11.96 -6.41
N GLN A 78 -0.20 12.98 -7.14
CA GLN A 78 1.16 13.48 -6.96
C GLN A 78 1.35 14.06 -5.54
N PRO A 79 2.58 14.00 -4.98
CA PRO A 79 2.95 14.75 -3.78
C PRO A 79 2.74 16.26 -3.94
N ASP A 80 2.54 16.97 -2.82
CA ASP A 80 2.42 18.44 -2.80
C ASP A 80 3.78 19.14 -2.93
#